data_AF-A0A6B3GIM9-F1
#
_entry.id   AF-A0A6B3GIM9-F1
#
_cell.length_a   1.000
_cell.length_b   1.000
_cell.length_c   1.000
_cell.angle_alpha   90.00
_cell.angle_beta   90.00
_cell.angle_gamma   90.00
#
_symmetry.space_group_name_H-M   'P 1'
#
loop_
_entity.id
_entity.type
_entity.pdbx_description
1 polymer ?
#
loop_
_entity_poly.entity_id
_entity_poly.type
_entity_poly.pdbx_seq_one_letter_code
_entity_poly.pdbx_strand_id
1 'polypeptide(L)'
;ELHAKALDELVERTLAEGADDRFGYFGLRTLHSRYLLRHPITRQVIETPQHFMLRVAAGLAEDESARALDEVAALYGLMSKLDYLPSSPTLFNSG
;
A
#
# COMPACT_ATOMS: atom_id res chain seq x y z
N GLU A 1 -8.30 -14.40 -2.02
CA GLU A 1 -7.82 -15.74 -1.60
C GLU A 1 -6.74 -16.34 -2.51
N LEU A 2 -6.75 -16.09 -3.83
CA LEU A 2 -5.80 -16.71 -4.78
C LEU A 2 -4.32 -16.31 -4.57
N HIS A 3 -4.04 -15.03 -4.26
CA HIS A 3 -2.67 -14.48 -4.16
C HIS A 3 -2.29 -13.92 -2.78
N ALA A 4 -3.16 -14.08 -1.78
CA ALA A 4 -3.00 -13.41 -0.48
C ALA A 4 -1.63 -13.66 0.14
N LYS A 5 -1.20 -14.93 0.18
CA LYS A 5 0.11 -15.32 0.72
C LYS A 5 1.28 -14.62 0.02
N ALA A 6 1.24 -14.49 -1.31
CA ALA A 6 2.34 -13.87 -2.05
C ALA A 6 2.42 -12.36 -1.78
N LEU A 7 1.27 -11.70 -1.63
CA LEU A 7 1.18 -10.28 -1.28
C LEU A 7 1.60 -10.02 0.18
N ASP A 8 1.21 -10.90 1.10
CA ASP A 8 1.63 -10.83 2.51
C ASP A 8 3.16 -10.98 2.61
N GLU A 9 3.73 -12.00 1.96
CA GLU A 9 5.18 -12.20 1.91
C GLU A 9 5.91 -11.01 1.29
N LEU A 10 5.30 -10.32 0.32
CA LEU A 10 5.86 -9.13 -0.29
C LEU A 10 5.95 -7.96 0.71
N VAL A 11 4.90 -7.73 1.50
CA VAL A 11 4.89 -6.70 2.55
C VAL A 11 5.87 -7.04 3.67
N GLU A 12 5.90 -8.29 4.12
CA GLU A 12 6.83 -8.71 5.17
C GLU A 12 8.30 -8.52 4.76
N ARG A 13 8.64 -8.83 3.50
CA ARG A 13 9.99 -8.60 2.97
C ARG A 13 10.37 -7.13 2.98
N THR A 14 9.50 -6.24 2.49
CA THR A 14 9.83 -4.80 2.44
C THR A 14 9.89 -4.17 3.83
N LEU A 15 9.05 -4.62 4.77
CA LEU A 15 9.14 -4.23 6.17
C LEU A 15 10.49 -4.65 6.78
N ALA A 16 10.95 -5.87 6.52
CA ALA A 16 12.27 -6.33 6.95
C ALA A 16 13.43 -5.51 6.34
N GLU A 17 13.23 -4.92 5.16
CA GLU A 17 14.16 -3.98 4.52
C GLU A 17 14.07 -2.53 5.06
N GLY A 18 13.24 -2.28 6.08
CA GLY A 18 13.05 -0.95 6.68
C GLY A 18 12.19 -0.01 5.84
N ALA A 19 11.19 -0.53 5.12
CA ALA A 19 10.39 0.32 4.22
C ALA A 19 9.62 1.45 4.94
N ASP A 20 9.15 1.23 6.16
CA ASP A 20 8.48 2.27 6.93
C ASP A 20 9.43 3.37 7.43
N ASP A 21 10.72 3.06 7.59
CA ASP A 21 11.74 4.03 8.02
C ASP A 21 12.05 5.09 6.95
N ARG A 22 11.57 4.88 5.71
CA ARG A 22 11.68 5.85 4.62
C ARG A 22 10.77 7.06 4.82
N PHE A 23 9.74 6.95 5.66
CA PHE A 23 8.82 8.06 5.91
C PHE A 23 9.33 8.99 7.02
N GLY A 24 9.46 10.27 6.68
CA GLY A 24 9.55 11.32 7.69
C GLY A 24 8.22 11.53 8.42
N TYR A 25 8.28 12.22 9.57
CA TYR A 25 7.12 12.52 10.41
C TYR A 25 5.92 13.11 9.66
N PHE A 26 6.15 14.07 8.75
CA PHE A 26 5.06 14.68 7.97
C PHE A 26 4.45 13.71 6.96
N GLY A 27 5.24 12.80 6.40
CA GLY A 27 4.75 11.72 5.54
C GLY A 27 3.80 10.81 6.33
N LEU A 28 4.25 10.31 7.48
CA LEU A 28 3.43 9.48 8.37
C LEU A 28 2.16 10.20 8.83
N ARG A 29 2.27 11.48 9.21
CA ARG A 29 1.12 12.29 9.63
C ARG A 29 0.11 12.45 8.49
N THR A 30 0.60 12.66 7.27
CA THR A 30 -0.24 12.82 6.08
C THR A 30 -0.99 11.53 5.76
N LEU A 31 -0.29 10.39 5.74
CA LEU A 31 -0.91 9.08 5.56
C LEU A 31 -1.98 8.83 6.62
N HIS A 32 -1.61 8.96 7.90
CA HIS A 32 -2.51 8.73 9.02
C HIS A 32 -3.76 9.62 8.92
N SER A 33 -3.61 10.91 8.66
CA SER A 33 -4.74 11.85 8.66
C SER A 33 -5.68 11.70 7.48
N ARG A 34 -5.20 11.22 6.32
CA ARG A 34 -5.95 11.33 5.06
C ARG A 34 -6.20 10.00 4.34
N TYR A 35 -5.27 9.06 4.41
CA TYR A 35 -5.23 7.94 3.46
C TYR A 35 -5.46 6.58 4.10
N LEU A 36 -4.95 6.37 5.31
CA LEU A 36 -5.05 5.06 5.97
C LEU A 36 -6.50 4.73 6.32
N LEU A 37 -6.90 3.49 6.07
CA LEU A 37 -8.22 2.99 6.43
C LEU A 37 -8.47 3.16 7.94
N ARG A 38 -9.74 3.47 8.25
CA ARG A 38 -10.22 3.68 9.61
C ARG A 38 -11.37 2.76 9.90
N HIS A 39 -11.37 2.21 11.10
CA HIS A 39 -12.51 1.45 11.61
C HIS A 39 -13.79 2.29 11.50
N PRO A 40 -14.91 1.74 10.99
CA PRO A 40 -16.12 2.52 10.68
C PRO A 40 -16.74 3.20 11.91
N ILE A 41 -16.66 2.55 13.08
CA ILE A 41 -17.24 3.06 14.33
C ILE A 41 -16.22 3.86 15.16
N THR A 42 -15.14 3.23 15.63
CA THR A 42 -14.14 3.89 16.50
C THR A 42 -13.28 4.94 15.81
N ARG A 43 -13.26 4.96 14.47
CA ARG A 43 -12.42 5.84 13.63
C ARG A 43 -10.91 5.71 13.86
N GLN A 44 -10.49 4.70 14.63
CA GLN A 44 -9.07 4.36 14.80
C GLN A 44 -8.49 3.90 13.46
N VAL A 45 -7.22 4.24 13.22
CA VAL A 45 -6.50 3.77 12.02
C VAL A 45 -6.23 2.27 12.19
N ILE A 46 -6.51 1.50 11.15
CA ILE A 46 -6.37 0.04 11.14
C ILE A 46 -5.44 -0.47 10.03
N GLU A 47 -4.80 0.44 9.31
CA GLU A 47 -3.93 0.14 8.17
C GLU A 47 -2.55 0.75 8.40
N THR A 48 -1.51 0.06 7.96
CA THR A 48 -0.10 0.53 8.01
C THR A 48 0.29 1.20 6.68
N PRO A 49 1.39 1.99 6.63
CA PRO A 49 1.87 2.56 5.37
C PRO A 49 2.12 1.52 4.26
N GLN A 50 2.76 0.39 4.54
CA GLN A 50 2.99 -0.64 3.51
C GLN A 50 1.69 -1.26 2.99
N HIS A 51 0.78 -1.63 3.88
CA HIS A 51 -0.53 -2.15 3.47
C HIS A 51 -1.35 -1.14 2.66
N PHE A 52 -1.24 0.16 2.98
CA PHE A 52 -1.85 1.21 2.17
C PHE A 52 -1.29 1.24 0.74
N MET A 53 0.04 1.20 0.59
CA MET A 53 0.66 1.16 -0.75
C MET A 53 0.26 -0.11 -1.51
N LEU A 54 0.18 -1.26 -0.82
CA LEU A 54 -0.26 -2.52 -1.41
C LEU A 54 -1.71 -2.42 -1.89
N ARG A 55 -2.62 -1.88 -1.07
CA ARG A 55 -4.03 -1.68 -1.43
C ARG A 55 -4.17 -0.78 -2.65
N VAL A 56 -3.42 0.32 -2.72
CA VAL A 56 -3.44 1.21 -3.89
C VAL A 56 -2.96 0.46 -5.14
N ALA A 57 -1.88 -0.32 -5.05
CA ALA A 57 -1.36 -1.08 -6.18
C ALA A 57 -2.37 -2.14 -6.65
N ALA A 58 -2.94 -2.91 -5.71
CA ALA A 58 -3.95 -3.92 -6.00
C ALA A 58 -5.23 -3.33 -6.59
N GLY A 59 -5.69 -2.19 -6.08
CA GLY A 59 -6.89 -1.50 -6.59
C GLY A 59 -6.71 -0.87 -7.98
N LEU A 60 -5.51 -0.89 -8.54
CA LEU A 60 -5.21 -0.45 -9.91
C LEU A 60 -4.97 -1.63 -10.87
N ALA A 61 -4.95 -2.86 -10.36
CA ALA A 61 -4.84 -4.06 -11.19
C ALA A 61 -6.09 -4.24 -12.06
N GLU A 62 -5.90 -4.70 -13.29
CA GLU A 62 -7.01 -4.93 -14.23
C GLU A 62 -7.84 -6.17 -13.82
N ASP A 63 -7.17 -7.21 -13.32
CA ASP A 63 -7.78 -8.47 -12.91
C ASP A 63 -6.97 -9.18 -11.80
N GLU A 64 -7.34 -10.43 -11.48
CA GLU A 64 -6.66 -11.28 -10.49
C GLU A 64 -5.70 -12.29 -11.13
N SER A 65 -5.29 -12.09 -12.39
CA SER A 65 -4.38 -13.00 -13.08
C SER A 65 -2.97 -12.98 -12.46
N ALA A 66 -2.17 -14.00 -12.76
CA ALA A 66 -0.75 -14.02 -12.36
C ALA A 66 0.02 -12.83 -12.96
N ARG A 67 -0.35 -12.38 -14.17
CA ARG A 67 0.23 -11.18 -14.79
C ARG A 67 -0.11 -9.94 -13.97
N ALA A 68 -1.36 -9.77 -13.57
CA ALA A 68 -1.76 -8.65 -12.73
C ALA A 68 -1.03 -8.66 -11.37
N LEU A 69 -0.76 -9.84 -10.80
CA LEU A 69 0.05 -9.96 -9.58
C LEU A 69 1.47 -9.38 -9.77
N ASP A 70 2.13 -9.65 -10.90
CA ASP A 70 3.45 -9.08 -11.21
C ASP A 70 3.39 -7.56 -11.35
N GLU A 71 2.34 -7.03 -11.99
CA GLU A 71 2.10 -5.59 -12.15
C GLU A 71 1.86 -4.90 -10.80
N VAL A 72 1.07 -5.52 -9.92
CA VAL A 72 0.86 -5.07 -8.52
C VAL A 72 2.17 -5.04 -7.77
N ALA A 73 2.97 -6.11 -7.84
CA ALA A 73 4.24 -6.19 -7.14
C ALA A 73 5.23 -5.13 -7.61
N ALA A 74 5.28 -4.86 -8.92
CA ALA A 74 6.12 -3.83 -9.50
C ALA A 74 5.70 -2.42 -9.02
N LEU A 75 4.41 -2.09 -9.12
CA LEU A 75 3.90 -0.79 -8.70
C LEU A 75 4.04 -0.58 -7.18
N TYR A 76 3.72 -1.59 -6.40
CA TYR A 76 3.95 -1.60 -4.96
C TYR A 76 5.42 -1.34 -4.62
N GLY A 77 6.36 -2.01 -5.31
CA GLY A 77 7.79 -1.84 -5.08
C GLY A 77 8.27 -0.41 -5.30
N LEU A 78 7.76 0.28 -6.33
CA LEU A 78 8.06 1.69 -6.58
C LEU A 78 7.52 2.60 -5.46
N MET A 79 6.28 2.36 -5.01
CA MET A 79 5.66 3.15 -3.94
C MET A 79 6.31 2.89 -2.57
N SER A 80 6.64 1.63 -2.25
CA SER A 80 7.30 1.23 -1.00
C SER A 80 8.69 1.84 -0.83
N LYS A 81 9.38 2.13 -1.94
CA LYS A 81 10.67 2.84 -1.96
C LYS A 81 10.53 4.37 -2.02
N LEU A 82 9.30 4.87 -2.21
CA LEU A 82 9.00 6.28 -2.48
C LEU A 82 9.61 6.82 -3.78
N ASP A 83 9.94 5.93 -4.72
CA ASP A 83 10.47 6.30 -6.05
C ASP A 83 9.37 6.88 -6.95
N TYR A 84 8.12 6.50 -6.70
CA TYR A 84 6.94 7.00 -7.39
C TYR A 84 5.72 7.00 -6.47
N LEU A 85 4.86 8.01 -6.58
CA LEU A 85 3.54 8.04 -5.96
C LEU A 85 2.50 8.54 -6.99
N PRO A 86 1.36 7.84 -7.14
CA PRO A 86 0.24 8.35 -7.92
C PRO A 86 -0.31 9.68 -7.40
N SER A 87 -1.16 10.29 -8.21
CA SER A 87 -1.88 11.51 -7.82
C SER A 87 -2.77 11.29 -6.59
N SER A 88 -3.06 12.35 -5.82
CA SER A 88 -3.92 12.24 -4.63
C SER A 88 -5.27 11.57 -4.92
N PRO A 89 -6.02 11.90 -6.00
CA PRO A 89 -7.27 11.20 -6.32
C PRO A 89 -7.11 9.68 -6.47
N THR A 90 -6.01 9.23 -7.05
CA THR A 90 -5.69 7.80 -7.15
C THR A 90 -5.44 7.21 -5.76
N LEU A 91 -4.58 7.84 -4.96
CA LEU A 91 -4.29 7.39 -3.59
C LEU A 91 -5.53 7.33 -2.68
N PHE A 92 -6.51 8.20 -2.90
CA PHE A 92 -7.75 8.23 -2.12
C PHE A 92 -8.75 7.15 -2.53
N ASN A 93 -8.83 6.83 -3.83
CA ASN A 93 -9.93 6.05 -4.38
C ASN A 93 -9.53 4.63 -4.83
N SER A 94 -8.23 4.29 -4.82
CA SER A 94 -7.75 2.96 -5.17
C SER A 94 -7.87 1.98 -4.00
N GLY A 95 -8.47 0.82 -4.28
CA GLY A 95 -8.73 -0.25 -3.32
C GLY A 95 -10.20 -0.42 -3.01
#